data_AF-A0A0G0Q3W9-F1
#
_entry.id   AF-A0A0G0Q3W9-F1
#
_cell.length_a   1.000
_cell.length_b   1.000
_cell.length_c   1.000
_cell.angle_alpha   90.00
_cell.angle_beta   90.00
_cell.angle_gamma   90.00
#
_symmetry.space_group_name_H-M   'P 1'
#
loop_
_entity.id
_entity.type
_entity.pdbx_description
1 polymer ?
#
loop_
_entity_poly.entity_id
_entity_poly.type
_entity_poly.pdbx_seq_one_letter_code
_entity_poly.pdbx_strand_id
1 'polypeptide(L)'
;MTLLNKIFGDQNEKYLKDLKPIIEKINSLEKEIESLSDENLKEKTLKFKEILSNGESLDAILPEAFALVREAAKRNLKQRHFDVQLLGGIVLHQGKIAQMLTGEGKTLVATLPLYLNALMNKGCHLVTVNDYLAKRDTIWMGQVFNALGLTTGCVTHENSYLYDPSYKEENIAEKDKERDEVGGFKIIEAF
;
A
#
# COMPACT_ATOMS: atom_id res chain seq x y z
N MET A 1 5.35 -20.28 -30.89
CA MET A 1 5.70 -18.84 -31.00
C MET A 1 5.93 -18.52 -32.47
N THR A 2 5.06 -17.69 -33.05
CA THR A 2 5.03 -17.39 -34.49
C THR A 2 5.99 -16.24 -34.84
N LEU A 3 6.52 -16.28 -36.07
CA LEU A 3 7.56 -15.39 -36.62
C LEU A 3 7.25 -13.88 -36.50
N LEU A 4 5.97 -13.51 -36.35
CA LEU A 4 5.49 -12.14 -36.17
C LEU A 4 5.90 -11.51 -34.82
N ASN A 5 5.97 -12.29 -33.72
CA ASN A 5 6.39 -11.79 -32.40
C ASN A 5 7.88 -11.39 -32.38
N LYS A 6 8.69 -11.98 -33.27
CA LYS A 6 10.12 -11.64 -33.41
C LYS A 6 10.37 -10.29 -34.09
N ILE A 7 9.40 -9.78 -34.86
CA ILE A 7 9.57 -8.56 -35.67
C ILE A 7 8.99 -7.33 -34.96
N PHE A 8 7.89 -7.48 -34.21
CA PHE A 8 7.25 -6.37 -33.48
C PHE A 8 7.59 -6.31 -31.98
N GLY A 9 8.24 -7.36 -31.44
CA GLY A 9 8.51 -7.49 -30.01
C GLY A 9 7.23 -7.68 -29.18
N ASP A 10 7.39 -8.17 -27.95
CA ASP A 10 6.28 -8.16 -26.99
C ASP A 10 6.18 -6.76 -26.37
N GLN A 11 5.06 -6.06 -26.64
CA GLN A 11 4.80 -4.73 -26.09
C GLN A 11 4.79 -4.73 -24.56
N ASN A 12 4.34 -5.82 -23.93
CA ASN A 12 4.38 -5.98 -22.48
C ASN A 12 5.83 -6.11 -22.01
N GLU A 13 6.64 -6.93 -22.66
CA GLU A 13 8.06 -7.08 -22.30
C GLU A 13 8.81 -5.75 -22.44
N LYS A 14 8.53 -4.98 -23.50
CA LYS A 14 9.09 -3.63 -23.66
C LYS A 14 8.65 -2.69 -22.54
N TYR A 15 7.35 -2.65 -22.24
CA TYR A 15 6.81 -1.82 -21.16
C TYR A 15 7.44 -2.18 -19.80
N LEU A 16 7.58 -3.47 -19.47
CA LEU A 16 8.22 -3.91 -18.23
C LEU A 16 9.70 -3.51 -18.18
N LYS A 17 10.41 -3.54 -19.31
CA LYS A 17 11.80 -3.04 -19.41
C LYS A 17 11.87 -1.54 -19.14
N ASP A 18 10.90 -0.77 -19.63
CA ASP A 18 10.84 0.68 -19.42
C ASP A 18 10.59 1.06 -17.95
N LEU A 19 9.97 0.17 -17.15
CA LEU A 19 9.77 0.38 -15.71
C LEU A 19 10.99 0.00 -14.85
N LYS A 20 11.91 -0.83 -15.39
CA LYS A 20 13.06 -1.34 -14.64
C LYS A 20 13.94 -0.23 -14.04
N PRO A 21 14.27 0.87 -14.75
CA PRO A 21 15.06 1.96 -14.17
C PRO A 21 14.39 2.62 -12.95
N ILE A 22 13.05 2.69 -12.94
CA ILE A 22 12.29 3.24 -11.81
C ILE A 22 12.43 2.32 -10.59
N ILE A 23 12.33 1.01 -10.78
CA ILE A 23 12.52 0.00 -9.72
C ILE A 23 13.94 0.06 -9.16
N GLU A 24 14.95 0.16 -10.04
CA GLU A 24 16.35 0.31 -9.64
C GLU A 24 16.56 1.60 -8.83
N LYS A 25 15.91 2.70 -9.21
CA LYS A 25 15.94 3.95 -8.46
C LYS A 25 15.30 3.78 -7.07
N ILE A 26 14.13 3.16 -6.96
CA ILE A 26 13.49 2.85 -5.67
C ILE A 26 14.44 2.02 -4.78
N ASN A 27 15.02 0.96 -5.33
CA ASN A 27 15.95 0.09 -4.61
C ASN A 27 17.21 0.83 -4.15
N SER A 28 17.73 1.77 -4.95
CA SER A 28 18.92 2.56 -4.60
C SER A 28 18.72 3.47 -3.38
N LEU A 29 17.47 3.87 -3.10
CA LEU A 29 17.10 4.75 -1.99
C LEU A 29 16.95 4.01 -0.66
N GLU A 30 16.93 2.67 -0.67
CA GLU A 30 16.62 1.86 0.53
C GLU A 30 17.53 2.17 1.71
N LYS A 31 18.85 2.26 1.49
CA LYS A 31 19.81 2.56 2.58
C LYS A 31 19.62 3.94 3.20
N GLU A 32 19.30 4.93 2.36
CA GLU A 32 19.06 6.31 2.83
C GLU A 32 17.78 6.33 3.68
N ILE A 33 16.69 5.76 3.17
CA ILE A 33 15.40 5.75 3.85
C ILE A 33 15.42 4.89 5.12
N GLU A 34 16.13 3.75 5.12
CA GLU A 34 16.33 2.90 6.30
C GLU A 34 16.99 3.65 7.46
N SER A 35 17.86 4.63 7.16
CA SER A 35 18.54 5.43 8.18
C SER A 35 17.67 6.52 8.83
N LEU A 36 16.47 6.79 8.29
CA LEU A 36 15.56 7.80 8.82
C LEU A 36 14.88 7.34 10.12
N SER A 37 14.63 8.25 11.05
CA SER A 37 13.73 7.98 12.18
C SER A 37 12.26 7.98 11.73
N ASP A 38 11.36 7.50 12.59
CA ASP A 38 9.92 7.49 12.28
C ASP A 38 9.36 8.91 12.12
N GLU A 39 9.89 9.90 12.86
CA GLU A 39 9.57 11.31 12.69
C GLU A 39 10.02 11.82 11.33
N ASN A 40 11.24 11.48 10.91
CA ASN A 40 11.79 11.87 9.62
C ASN A 40 11.01 11.25 8.44
N LEU A 41 10.44 10.05 8.60
CA LEU A 41 9.53 9.47 7.61
C LEU A 41 8.26 10.33 7.44
N LYS A 42 7.67 10.80 8.54
CA LYS A 42 6.50 11.70 8.50
C LYS A 42 6.86 13.07 7.92
N GLU A 43 8.03 13.60 8.23
CA GLU A 43 8.51 14.86 7.64
C GLU A 43 8.69 14.77 6.12
N LYS A 44 9.14 13.62 5.59
CA LYS A 44 9.21 13.38 4.13
C LYS A 44 7.83 13.49 3.49
N THR A 45 6.78 12.95 4.12
CA THR A 45 5.40 13.12 3.65
C THR A 45 5.01 14.61 3.54
N LEU A 46 5.37 15.43 4.54
CA LEU A 46 5.08 16.87 4.50
C LEU A 46 5.81 17.58 3.36
N LYS A 47 7.10 17.24 3.16
CA LYS A 47 7.92 17.79 2.06
C LYS A 47 7.35 17.39 0.69
N PHE A 48 6.87 16.16 0.52
CA PHE A 48 6.22 15.76 -0.74
C PHE A 48 4.96 16.57 -1.00
N LYS A 49 4.12 16.80 0.01
CA LYS A 49 2.92 17.64 -0.16
C LYS A 49 3.28 19.07 -0.58
N GLU A 50 4.34 19.64 -0.02
CA GLU A 50 4.86 20.95 -0.41
C GLU A 50 5.35 20.95 -1.87
N ILE A 51 6.19 19.99 -2.25
CA ILE A 51 6.72 19.85 -3.62
C ILE A 51 5.59 19.72 -4.65
N LEU A 52 4.58 18.89 -4.36
CA LEU A 52 3.40 18.73 -5.22
C LEU A 52 2.56 20.01 -5.29
N SER A 53 2.44 20.75 -4.18
CA SER A 53 1.73 22.04 -4.17
C SER A 53 2.42 23.10 -5.02
N ASN A 54 3.75 22.98 -5.20
CA ASN A 54 4.56 23.83 -6.06
C ASN A 54 4.53 23.41 -7.54
N GLY A 55 3.74 22.40 -7.90
CA GLY A 55 3.47 22.00 -9.29
C GLY A 55 4.31 20.84 -9.81
N GLU A 56 5.09 20.17 -8.95
CA GLU A 56 5.79 18.95 -9.32
C GLU A 56 4.79 17.79 -9.56
N SER A 57 5.17 16.87 -10.44
CA SER A 57 4.37 15.69 -10.78
C SER A 57 4.51 14.56 -9.74
N LEU A 58 3.47 13.72 -9.63
CA LEU A 58 3.54 12.49 -8.84
C LEU A 58 4.63 11.54 -9.34
N ASP A 59 4.81 11.46 -10.66
CA ASP A 59 5.84 10.60 -11.29
C ASP A 59 7.26 10.98 -10.86
N ALA A 60 7.53 12.27 -10.65
CA ALA A 60 8.84 12.74 -10.22
C ALA A 60 9.20 12.29 -8.79
N ILE A 61 8.22 12.30 -7.88
CA ILE A 61 8.44 11.86 -6.49
C ILE A 61 8.22 10.36 -6.28
N LEU A 62 7.64 9.65 -7.26
CA LEU A 62 7.26 8.25 -7.16
C LEU A 62 8.38 7.35 -6.61
N PRO A 63 9.63 7.42 -7.09
CA PRO A 63 10.66 6.51 -6.59
C PRO A 63 10.94 6.66 -5.09
N GLU A 64 10.97 7.90 -4.61
CA GLU A 64 11.23 8.19 -3.19
C GLU A 64 10.00 7.87 -2.33
N ALA A 65 8.80 8.21 -2.79
CA ALA A 65 7.55 7.87 -2.13
C ALA A 65 7.37 6.35 -1.97
N PHE A 66 7.69 5.57 -3.01
CA PHE A 66 7.60 4.10 -2.96
C PHE A 66 8.66 3.49 -2.01
N ALA A 67 9.87 4.07 -1.98
CA ALA A 67 10.88 3.66 -1.01
C ALA A 67 10.43 3.92 0.43
N LEU A 68 9.78 5.07 0.68
CA LEU A 68 9.21 5.44 1.97
C LEU A 68 8.12 4.46 2.44
N VAL A 69 7.19 4.11 1.55
CA VAL A 69 6.13 3.11 1.83
C VAL A 69 6.72 1.73 2.10
N ARG A 70 7.72 1.30 1.34
CA ARG A 70 8.40 0.03 1.58
C ARG A 70 9.02 0.00 2.98
N GLU A 71 9.71 1.07 3.39
CA GLU A 71 10.34 1.11 4.71
C GLU A 71 9.28 1.11 5.82
N ALA A 72 8.19 1.88 5.66
CA ALA A 72 7.08 1.86 6.61
C ALA A 72 6.44 0.46 6.73
N ALA A 73 6.26 -0.26 5.63
CA ALA A 73 5.78 -1.64 5.66
C ALA A 73 6.78 -2.61 6.31
N LYS A 74 8.08 -2.44 6.04
CA LYS A 74 9.14 -3.24 6.68
C LYS A 74 9.17 -3.04 8.20
N ARG A 75 9.06 -1.80 8.69
CA ARG A 75 9.07 -1.50 10.13
C ARG A 75 7.83 -2.01 10.86
N ASN A 76 6.65 -1.75 10.29
CA ASN A 76 5.38 -1.99 10.99
C ASN A 76 4.83 -3.41 10.74
N LEU A 77 5.00 -3.94 9.53
CA LEU A 77 4.44 -5.23 9.14
C LEU A 77 5.49 -6.33 9.01
N LYS A 78 6.78 -6.00 9.13
CA LYS A 78 7.91 -6.91 8.83
C LYS A 78 7.86 -7.45 7.39
N GLN A 79 7.28 -6.67 6.49
CA GLN A 79 7.09 -7.03 5.08
C GLN A 79 7.77 -6.00 4.19
N ARG A 80 8.86 -6.39 3.54
CA ARG A 80 9.55 -5.58 2.53
C ARG A 80 8.96 -5.89 1.15
N HIS A 81 8.51 -4.89 0.41
CA HIS A 81 8.01 -5.09 -0.95
C HIS A 81 9.07 -5.71 -1.87
N PHE A 82 8.70 -6.76 -2.61
CA PHE A 82 9.49 -7.31 -3.70
C PHE A 82 9.45 -6.42 -4.95
N ASP A 83 10.38 -6.60 -5.87
CA ASP A 83 10.45 -5.80 -7.10
C ASP A 83 9.22 -5.97 -7.99
N VAL A 84 8.64 -7.17 -8.04
CA VAL A 84 7.37 -7.44 -8.73
C VAL A 84 6.18 -6.69 -8.10
N GLN A 85 6.24 -6.44 -6.79
CA GLN A 85 5.22 -5.67 -6.08
C GLN A 85 5.37 -4.17 -6.34
N LEU A 86 6.60 -3.65 -6.41
CA LEU A 86 6.86 -2.28 -6.86
C LEU A 86 6.34 -2.06 -8.28
N LEU A 87 6.60 -3.02 -9.17
CA LEU A 87 6.09 -3.01 -10.53
C LEU A 87 4.56 -2.93 -10.55
N GLY A 88 3.89 -3.80 -9.78
CA GLY A 88 2.43 -3.76 -9.63
C GLY A 88 1.92 -2.40 -9.13
N GLY A 89 2.62 -1.78 -8.17
CA GLY A 89 2.30 -0.45 -7.67
C GLY A 89 2.40 0.64 -8.75
N ILE A 90 3.46 0.61 -9.57
CA ILE A 90 3.65 1.55 -10.69
C ILE A 90 2.53 1.38 -11.73
N VAL A 91 2.19 0.14 -12.08
CA VAL A 91 1.12 -0.18 -13.03
C VAL A 91 -0.22 0.38 -12.54
N LEU A 92 -0.54 0.18 -11.25
CA LEU A 92 -1.77 0.73 -10.65
C LEU A 92 -1.77 2.26 -10.63
N HIS A 93 -0.64 2.89 -10.31
CA HIS A 93 -0.50 4.36 -10.34
C HIS A 93 -0.78 4.91 -11.74
N GLN A 94 -0.32 4.22 -12.79
CA GLN A 94 -0.58 4.58 -14.19
C GLN A 94 -2.02 4.33 -14.66
N GLY A 95 -2.95 3.96 -13.76
CA GLY A 95 -4.34 3.70 -14.10
C GLY A 95 -4.56 2.41 -14.89
N LYS A 96 -3.61 1.46 -14.83
CA LYS A 96 -3.68 0.17 -15.53
C LYS A 96 -4.04 -0.96 -14.57
N ILE A 97 -4.36 -2.12 -15.12
CA ILE A 97 -4.67 -3.34 -14.35
C ILE A 97 -3.38 -4.12 -14.10
N ALA A 98 -3.02 -4.29 -12.83
CA ALA A 98 -1.93 -5.17 -12.43
C ALA A 98 -2.45 -6.60 -12.17
N GLN A 99 -2.25 -7.51 -13.12
CA GLN A 99 -2.57 -8.93 -12.91
C GLN A 99 -1.47 -9.59 -12.08
N MET A 100 -1.84 -10.02 -10.87
CA MET A 100 -0.92 -10.67 -9.94
C MET A 100 -1.54 -11.97 -9.42
N LEU A 101 -0.75 -13.03 -9.33
CA LEU A 101 -1.21 -14.32 -8.80
C LEU A 101 -1.60 -14.20 -7.32
N THR A 102 -2.40 -15.15 -6.84
CA THR A 102 -2.73 -15.24 -5.41
C THR A 102 -1.47 -15.56 -4.62
N GLY A 103 -1.26 -14.85 -3.50
CA GLY A 103 -0.03 -14.95 -2.71
C GLY A 103 1.01 -13.87 -3.01
N GLU A 104 0.93 -13.16 -4.14
CA GLU A 104 1.87 -12.09 -4.52
C GLU A 104 1.74 -10.79 -3.68
N GLY A 105 0.88 -10.77 -2.66
CA GLY A 105 0.74 -9.63 -1.76
C GLY A 105 -0.02 -8.43 -2.36
N LYS A 106 -1.11 -8.67 -3.10
CA LYS A 106 -1.95 -7.61 -3.72
C LYS A 106 -2.36 -6.49 -2.76
N THR A 107 -2.72 -6.84 -1.51
CA THR A 107 -3.09 -5.86 -0.48
C THR A 107 -1.91 -4.95 -0.12
N LEU A 108 -0.72 -5.53 0.06
CA LEU A 108 0.50 -4.77 0.34
C LEU A 108 0.90 -3.88 -0.84
N VAL A 109 0.75 -4.37 -2.08
CA VAL A 109 1.01 -3.60 -3.30
C VAL A 109 0.16 -2.33 -3.37
N ALA A 110 -1.12 -2.41 -2.99
CA ALA A 110 -2.04 -1.28 -3.06
C ALA A 110 -1.60 -0.08 -2.20
N THR A 111 -0.81 -0.31 -1.14
CA THR A 111 -0.29 0.77 -0.28
C THR A 111 0.58 1.78 -1.04
N LEU A 112 1.34 1.31 -2.04
CA LEU A 112 2.25 2.14 -2.83
C LEU A 112 1.51 3.24 -3.61
N PRO A 113 0.59 2.92 -4.54
CA PRO A 113 -0.15 3.93 -5.29
C PRO A 113 -1.16 4.68 -4.41
N LEU A 114 -1.74 4.05 -3.38
CA LEU A 114 -2.67 4.74 -2.47
C LEU A 114 -1.96 5.86 -1.71
N TYR A 115 -0.77 5.59 -1.16
CA TYR A 115 0.03 6.61 -0.49
C TYR A 115 0.39 7.75 -1.45
N LEU A 116 1.01 7.42 -2.59
CA LEU A 116 1.48 8.42 -3.57
C LEU A 116 0.34 9.35 -4.02
N ASN A 117 -0.79 8.78 -4.45
CA ASN A 117 -1.91 9.58 -4.95
C ASN A 117 -2.62 10.37 -3.84
N ALA A 118 -2.65 9.85 -2.60
CA ALA A 118 -3.25 10.56 -1.46
C ALA A 118 -2.49 11.86 -1.09
N LEU A 119 -1.22 12.00 -1.49
CA LEU A 119 -0.42 13.21 -1.25
C LEU A 119 -0.99 14.45 -1.95
N MET A 120 -1.81 14.29 -2.99
CA MET A 120 -2.52 15.40 -3.64
C MET A 120 -3.65 16.00 -2.80
N ASN A 121 -3.90 15.48 -1.59
CA ASN A 121 -4.99 15.88 -0.68
C ASN A 121 -6.39 15.81 -1.31
N LYS A 122 -6.59 14.94 -2.31
CA LYS A 122 -7.89 14.67 -2.95
C LYS A 122 -8.59 13.43 -2.39
N GLY A 123 -7.91 12.69 -1.51
CA GLY A 123 -8.34 11.36 -1.05
C GLY A 123 -8.07 10.26 -2.09
N CYS A 124 -8.09 9.01 -1.63
CA CYS A 124 -7.98 7.81 -2.46
C CYS A 124 -8.91 6.74 -1.91
N HIS A 125 -9.67 6.07 -2.78
CA HIS A 125 -10.60 5.03 -2.37
C HIS A 125 -10.09 3.66 -2.84
N LEU A 126 -9.89 2.75 -1.90
CA LEU A 126 -9.67 1.33 -2.17
C LEU A 126 -11.00 0.60 -2.01
N VAL A 127 -11.48 -0.03 -3.09
CA VAL A 127 -12.74 -0.78 -3.08
C VAL A 127 -12.43 -2.27 -2.96
N THR A 128 -13.08 -2.94 -2.01
CA THR A 128 -13.01 -4.38 -1.81
C THR A 128 -14.37 -5.02 -2.13
N VAL A 129 -14.42 -6.35 -2.15
CA VAL A 129 -15.65 -7.09 -2.47
C VAL A 129 -16.63 -7.18 -1.30
N ASN A 130 -16.21 -6.89 -0.06
CA ASN A 130 -17.06 -6.93 1.13
C ASN A 130 -16.47 -6.11 2.29
N ASP A 131 -17.34 -5.82 3.26
CA ASP A 131 -17.03 -5.03 4.45
C ASP A 131 -15.95 -5.67 5.32
N TYR A 132 -15.91 -7.01 5.40
CA TYR A 132 -14.87 -7.71 6.16
C TYR A 132 -13.46 -7.39 5.63
N LEU A 133 -13.25 -7.50 4.32
CA LEU A 133 -11.98 -7.16 3.70
C LEU A 133 -11.66 -5.67 3.82
N ALA A 134 -12.68 -4.79 3.72
CA ALA A 134 -12.48 -3.36 3.92
C ALA A 134 -11.99 -3.05 5.34
N LYS A 135 -12.62 -3.62 6.36
CA LYS A 135 -12.25 -3.46 7.78
C LYS A 135 -10.84 -4.02 8.03
N ARG A 136 -10.59 -5.28 7.63
CA ARG A 136 -9.31 -5.96 7.79
C ARG A 136 -8.17 -5.18 7.15
N ASP A 137 -8.34 -4.77 5.89
CA ASP A 137 -7.28 -4.08 5.14
C ASP A 137 -7.04 -2.67 5.67
N THR A 138 -8.07 -2.00 6.20
CA THR A 138 -7.94 -0.71 6.89
C THR A 138 -7.07 -0.84 8.14
N ILE A 139 -7.30 -1.86 8.98
CA ILE A 139 -6.50 -2.08 10.20
C ILE A 139 -5.08 -2.50 9.85
N TRP A 140 -4.95 -3.41 8.89
CA TRP A 140 -3.67 -3.99 8.55
C TRP A 140 -2.76 -3.00 7.82
N MET A 141 -3.24 -2.37 6.74
CA MET A 141 -2.46 -1.39 5.97
C MET A 141 -2.47 0.00 6.60
N GLY A 142 -3.45 0.32 7.47
CA GLY A 142 -3.52 1.57 8.22
C GLY A 142 -2.28 1.84 9.05
N GLN A 143 -1.61 0.80 9.55
CA GLN A 143 -0.31 0.91 10.24
C GLN A 143 0.76 1.59 9.36
N VAL A 144 0.81 1.24 8.07
CA VAL A 144 1.76 1.81 7.10
C VAL A 144 1.42 3.28 6.84
N PHE A 145 0.16 3.58 6.57
CA PHE A 145 -0.28 4.95 6.31
C PHE A 145 -0.09 5.87 7.52
N ASN A 146 -0.41 5.38 8.72
CA ASN A 146 -0.22 6.11 9.98
C ASN A 146 1.25 6.38 10.28
N ALA A 147 2.14 5.39 10.03
CA ALA A 147 3.58 5.59 10.16
C ALA A 147 4.10 6.72 9.26
N LEU A 148 3.47 6.92 8.10
CA LEU A 148 3.78 8.00 7.16
C LEU A 148 2.97 9.28 7.39
N GLY A 149 2.14 9.34 8.43
CA GLY A 149 1.35 10.53 8.80
C GLY A 149 0.09 10.75 7.97
N LEU A 150 -0.45 9.70 7.33
CA LEU A 150 -1.75 9.75 6.65
C LEU A 150 -2.84 9.14 7.54
N THR A 151 -4.06 9.65 7.40
CA THR A 151 -5.26 9.08 8.01
C THR A 151 -5.87 8.02 7.09
N THR A 152 -6.48 6.98 7.67
CA THR A 152 -7.15 5.90 6.92
C THR A 152 -8.53 5.67 7.51
N GLY A 153 -9.56 5.66 6.66
CA GLY A 153 -10.93 5.37 7.06
C GLY A 153 -11.51 4.16 6.34
N CYS A 154 -12.49 3.52 6.96
CA CYS A 154 -13.24 2.40 6.39
C CYS A 154 -14.73 2.77 6.34
N VAL A 155 -15.35 2.64 5.18
CA VAL A 155 -16.80 2.79 5.02
C VAL A 155 -17.40 1.42 4.80
N THR A 156 -18.38 1.08 5.62
CA THR A 156 -19.14 -0.18 5.56
C THR A 156 -20.62 0.13 5.40
N HIS A 157 -21.46 -0.89 5.23
CA HIS A 157 -22.88 -0.66 4.97
C HIS A 157 -23.58 0.19 6.05
N GLU A 158 -23.31 -0.09 7.33
CA GLU A 158 -24.00 0.54 8.46
C GLU A 158 -23.20 1.66 9.14
N ASN A 159 -21.86 1.62 9.03
CA ASN A 159 -20.96 2.41 9.87
C ASN A 159 -19.74 2.89 9.09
N SER A 160 -19.07 3.91 9.62
CA SER A 160 -17.77 4.39 9.14
C SER A 160 -16.78 4.46 10.30
N TYR A 161 -15.55 4.03 10.05
CA TYR A 161 -14.49 3.93 11.05
C TYR A 161 -13.29 4.75 10.62
N LEU A 162 -12.56 5.27 11.61
CA LEU A 162 -11.23 5.86 11.42
C LEU A 162 -10.21 4.94 12.09
N TYR A 163 -9.10 4.65 11.41
CA TYR A 163 -8.01 3.90 11.99
C TYR A 163 -7.40 4.67 13.18
N ASP A 164 -7.35 4.02 14.34
CA ASP A 164 -6.74 4.54 15.56
C ASP A 164 -5.63 3.59 16.03
N PRO A 165 -4.35 4.00 15.99
CA PRO A 165 -3.24 3.17 16.44
C PRO A 165 -3.20 2.97 17.97
N SER A 166 -3.93 3.80 18.73
CA SER A 166 -3.99 3.71 20.19
C SER A 166 -5.05 2.73 20.69
N TYR A 167 -5.96 2.31 19.80
CA TYR A 167 -7.01 1.37 20.12
C TYR A 167 -6.40 0.04 20.56
N LYS A 168 -6.75 -0.38 21.77
CA LYS A 168 -6.43 -1.69 22.34
C LYS A 168 -7.75 -2.35 22.66
N GLU A 169 -8.07 -3.40 21.91
CA GLU A 169 -9.27 -4.15 22.21
C GLU A 169 -9.05 -4.94 23.52
N GLU A 170 -9.86 -4.64 24.53
CA GLU A 170 -9.86 -5.39 25.78
C GLU A 170 -10.45 -6.79 25.52
N ASN A 171 -9.83 -7.83 26.08
CA ASN A 171 -10.34 -9.22 26.08
C ASN A 171 -10.36 -9.97 24.73
N ILE A 172 -9.46 -9.65 23.79
CA ILE A 172 -9.28 -10.44 22.53
C ILE A 172 -9.16 -11.94 22.82
N ALA A 173 -8.36 -12.32 23.82
CA ALA A 173 -8.13 -13.72 24.16
C ALA A 173 -9.38 -14.45 24.70
N GLU A 174 -10.31 -13.74 25.34
CA GLU A 174 -11.56 -14.32 25.82
C GLU A 174 -12.58 -14.44 24.69
N LYS A 175 -12.69 -13.41 23.83
CA LYS A 175 -13.55 -13.45 22.64
C LYS A 175 -13.09 -14.51 21.61
N ASP A 176 -11.78 -14.69 21.44
CA ASP A 176 -11.23 -15.74 20.57
C ASP A 176 -11.53 -17.14 21.12
N LYS A 177 -11.44 -17.35 22.44
CA LYS A 177 -11.87 -18.60 23.09
C LYS A 177 -13.35 -18.88 22.88
N GLU A 178 -14.19 -17.87 23.09
CA GLU A 178 -15.63 -18.00 22.90
C GLU A 178 -15.95 -18.35 21.44
N ARG A 179 -15.28 -17.69 20.47
CA ARG A 179 -15.42 -17.98 19.04
C ARG A 179 -15.03 -19.42 18.68
N ASP A 180 -13.93 -19.90 19.24
CA ASP A 180 -13.42 -21.24 18.98
C ASP A 180 -14.30 -22.31 19.66
N GLU A 181 -14.95 -21.99 20.78
CA GLU A 181 -15.95 -22.85 21.45
C GLU A 181 -17.29 -22.91 20.70
N VAL A 182 -17.79 -21.80 20.15
CA VAL A 182 -19.06 -21.79 19.39
C VAL A 182 -18.95 -22.30 17.95
N GLY A 183 -17.75 -22.67 17.48
CA GLY A 183 -17.59 -23.51 16.30
C GLY A 183 -18.30 -22.99 15.03
N GLY A 184 -18.02 -21.74 14.64
CA GLY A 184 -18.34 -21.24 13.31
C GLY A 184 -19.73 -20.61 13.11
N PHE A 185 -19.75 -19.58 12.25
CA PHE A 185 -20.90 -18.84 11.70
C PHE A 185 -21.46 -17.63 12.48
N LYS A 186 -21.06 -17.36 13.73
CA LYS A 186 -21.30 -16.03 14.31
C LYS A 186 -20.12 -15.11 13.99
N ILE A 187 -20.34 -14.15 13.10
CA ILE A 187 -19.44 -12.99 12.99
C ILE A 187 -19.62 -12.21 14.30
N ILE A 188 -18.75 -12.47 15.26
CA ILE A 188 -18.64 -11.63 16.45
C ILE A 188 -17.92 -10.39 15.97
N GLU A 189 -18.66 -9.30 15.77
CA GLU A 189 -18.05 -7.99 15.56
C GLU A 189 -17.40 -7.56 16.86
N ALA A 190 -16.13 -7.94 17.00
CA ALA A 190 -15.19 -7.38 17.92
C ALA A 190 -14.92 -5.94 17.45
N PHE A 191 -15.66 -4.99 18.05
CA PHE A 191 -15.27 -3.59 18.10
C PHE A 191 -14.21 -3.47 19.17
#